data_AF-A0A9E7W2H3-F1
#
_entry.id   AF-A0A9E7W2H3-F1
#
_cell.length_a   1.000
_cell.length_b   1.000
_cell.length_c   1.000
_cell.angle_alpha   90.00
_cell.angle_beta   90.00
_cell.angle_gamma   90.00
#
_symmetry.space_group_name_H-M   'P 1'
#
loop_
_entity.id
_entity.type
_entity.pdbx_description
1 polymer ?
#
loop_
_entity_poly.entity_id
_entity_poly.type
_entity_poly.pdbx_seq_one_letter_code
_entity_poly.pdbx_strand_id
1 'polypeptide(L)'
;MPYRYESRVKVNKLPWLTGKDCAVTFVSENITVSKDGSSPMQELFLTFLSGMAQFERARILERQREGIELAKAQGVYQRKLTDEDVQACRAMVDMGISVAEVARRYEVSRQTLYNALKGAGAYSPDS
;
A
#
# COMPACT_ATOMS: atom_id res chain seq x y z
N MET A 1 34.65 0.89 17.40
CA MET A 1 34.24 0.75 15.99
C MET A 1 32.79 1.20 15.86
N PRO A 2 32.46 2.28 15.12
CA PRO A 2 31.07 2.69 14.95
C PRO A 2 30.39 1.82 13.89
N TYR A 3 29.26 1.22 14.24
CA TYR A 3 28.40 0.46 13.33
C TYR A 3 27.81 1.42 12.29
N ARG A 4 28.17 1.23 11.00
CA ARG A 4 27.58 1.94 9.88
C ARG A 4 26.30 1.20 9.46
N TYR A 5 25.15 1.70 9.92
CA TYR A 5 23.84 1.22 9.50
C TYR A 5 23.36 2.04 8.30
N GLU A 6 23.37 1.47 7.10
CA GLU A 6 22.75 2.06 5.90
C GLU A 6 21.23 1.90 5.97
N SER A 7 20.62 2.66 6.87
CA SER A 7 19.17 2.79 6.90
C SER A 7 18.72 3.90 5.98
N ARG A 8 17.83 3.59 5.03
CA ARG A 8 17.05 4.62 4.33
C ARG A 8 16.07 5.23 5.33
N VAL A 9 16.54 6.22 6.08
CA VAL A 9 15.69 7.03 6.94
C VAL A 9 14.79 7.88 6.04
N LYS A 10 13.48 7.65 6.12
CA LYS A 10 12.51 8.54 5.47
C LYS A 10 12.57 9.90 6.16
N VAL A 11 12.70 10.99 5.41
CA VAL A 11 12.78 12.39 5.90
C VAL A 11 11.67 12.72 6.92
N ASN A 12 10.48 12.13 6.78
CA ASN A 12 9.37 12.29 7.72
C ASN A 12 9.66 11.76 9.16
N LYS A 13 10.70 10.95 9.35
CA LYS A 13 11.12 10.44 10.67
C LYS A 13 12.13 11.34 11.38
N LEU A 14 12.62 12.40 10.75
CA LEU A 14 13.63 13.29 11.33
C LEU A 14 13.18 13.95 12.63
N PRO A 15 11.93 14.47 12.78
CA PRO A 15 11.49 15.06 14.04
C PRO A 15 11.49 14.07 15.22
N TRP A 16 11.20 12.80 14.94
CA TRP A 16 11.23 11.74 15.94
C TRP A 16 12.66 11.37 16.35
N LEU A 17 13.61 11.39 15.40
CA LEU A 17 15.02 11.10 15.67
C LEU A 17 15.68 12.22 16.48
N THR A 18 15.47 13.47 16.09
CA THR A 18 16.05 14.62 16.79
C THR A 18 15.44 14.82 18.18
N GLY A 19 14.17 14.44 18.38
CA GLY A 19 13.54 14.41 19.71
C GLY A 19 14.17 13.41 20.69
N LYS A 20 14.95 12.44 20.20
CA LYS A 20 15.71 11.46 21.00
C LYS A 20 17.16 11.86 21.25
N ASP A 21 17.50 13.14 21.12
CA ASP A 21 18.88 13.65 21.28
C ASP A 21 19.86 13.06 20.25
N CYS A 22 19.35 12.52 19.14
CA CYS A 22 20.17 11.96 18.07
C CYS A 22 20.45 13.04 17.01
N ALA A 23 21.73 13.21 16.66
CA ALA A 23 22.13 13.99 15.49
C ALA A 23 21.98 13.14 14.22
N VAL A 24 21.45 13.74 13.15
CA VAL A 24 21.34 13.10 11.84
C VAL A 24 22.26 13.83 10.86
N THR A 25 23.21 13.10 10.27
CA THR A 25 24.08 13.62 9.22
C THR A 25 23.70 13.04 7.88
N PHE A 26 23.36 13.92 6.95
CA PHE A 26 23.23 13.62 5.53
C PHE A 26 24.62 13.63 4.92
N VAL A 27 25.18 12.44 4.70
CA VAL A 27 26.60 12.25 4.31
C VAL A 27 26.89 12.83 2.92
N SER A 28 25.95 12.70 1.98
CA SER A 28 26.09 13.20 0.60
C SER A 28 26.04 14.73 0.52
N GLU A 29 25.18 15.35 1.32
CA GLU A 29 24.96 16.79 1.32
C GLU A 29 25.85 17.52 2.34
N ASN A 30 26.59 16.78 3.17
CA ASN A 30 27.39 17.27 4.29
C ASN A 30 26.58 18.17 5.26
N ILE A 31 25.33 17.79 5.52
CA ILE A 31 24.42 18.53 6.40
C ILE A 31 24.22 17.73 7.69
N THR A 32 24.53 18.34 8.83
CA THR A 32 24.27 17.77 10.15
C THR A 32 23.15 18.54 10.84
N VAL A 33 22.15 17.81 11.31
CA VAL A 33 21.01 18.32 12.06
C VAL A 33 21.12 17.82 13.48
N SER A 34 21.14 18.75 14.44
CA SER A 34 21.19 18.43 15.86
C SER A 34 20.31 19.38 16.66
N LYS A 35 19.98 18.98 17.89
CA LYS A 35 19.15 19.75 18.81
C LYS A 35 19.88 20.97 19.39
N ASP A 36 21.21 20.99 19.33
CA ASP A 36 22.07 21.94 20.07
C ASP A 36 22.22 23.32 19.41
N GLY A 37 21.22 23.75 18.65
CA GLY A 37 21.24 25.04 17.96
C GLY A 37 21.69 24.90 16.51
N SER A 38 20.75 24.43 15.69
CA SER A 38 20.87 24.52 14.24
C SER A 38 20.74 25.98 13.82
N SER A 39 21.59 26.47 12.91
CA SER A 39 21.44 27.79 12.29
C SER A 39 20.01 27.95 11.72
N PRO A 40 19.34 29.13 11.80
CA PRO A 40 18.02 29.34 11.18
C PRO A 40 17.94 28.90 9.71
N MET A 41 19.06 28.93 8.99
CA MET A 41 19.19 28.40 7.62
C MET A 41 19.01 26.88 7.53
N GLN A 42 19.53 26.13 8.50
CA GLN A 42 19.40 24.66 8.55
C GLN A 42 17.96 24.27 8.86
N GLU A 43 17.28 24.99 9.76
CA GLU A 43 15.87 24.76 10.05
C GLU A 43 14.96 25.05 8.84
N LEU A 44 15.23 26.15 8.12
CA LEU A 44 14.54 26.46 6.87
C LEU A 44 14.74 25.36 5.82
N PHE A 45 15.97 24.89 5.65
CA PHE A 45 16.30 23.83 4.69
C PHE A 45 15.60 22.51 5.04
N LEU A 46 15.54 22.14 6.32
CA LEU A 46 14.84 20.94 6.78
C LEU A 46 13.35 21.01 6.55
N THR A 47 12.75 22.16 6.83
CA THR A 47 11.34 22.43 6.55
C THR A 47 11.06 22.27 5.05
N PHE A 48 11.91 22.84 4.21
CA PHE A 48 11.81 22.71 2.76
C PHE A 48 11.91 21.24 2.29
N LEU A 49 12.93 20.49 2.73
CA LEU A 49 13.09 19.08 2.38
C LEU A 49 11.92 18.22 2.87
N SER A 50 11.41 18.51 4.07
CA SER A 50 10.24 17.83 4.63
C SER A 50 8.99 18.09 3.79
N GLY A 51 8.79 19.34 3.36
CA GLY A 51 7.71 19.72 2.45
C GLY A 51 7.83 19.04 1.09
N MET A 52 9.02 19.00 0.49
CA MET A 52 9.25 18.34 -0.80
C MET A 52 9.00 16.83 -0.73
N ALA A 53 9.48 16.17 0.33
CA ALA A 53 9.22 14.74 0.54
C ALA A 53 7.72 14.43 0.69
N GLN A 54 6.95 15.31 1.32
CA GLN A 54 5.50 15.18 1.41
C GLN A 54 4.82 15.39 0.06
N PHE A 55 5.25 16.41 -0.69
CA PHE A 55 4.76 16.70 -2.04
C PHE A 55 4.97 15.53 -3.01
N GLU A 56 6.19 14.98 -3.07
CA GLU A 56 6.47 13.82 -3.94
C GLU A 56 5.61 12.61 -3.57
N ARG A 57 5.44 12.36 -2.27
CA ARG A 57 4.55 11.29 -1.80
C ARG A 57 3.11 11.49 -2.25
N ALA A 58 2.59 12.73 -2.14
CA ALA A 58 1.25 13.05 -2.59
C ALA A 58 1.09 12.81 -4.10
N ARG A 59 2.06 13.26 -4.90
CA ARG A 59 2.07 13.09 -6.36
C ARG A 59 2.16 11.62 -6.80
N ILE A 60 2.94 10.80 -6.10
CA ILE A 60 3.01 9.35 -6.35
C ILE A 60 1.64 8.71 -6.10
N LEU A 61 0.97 9.07 -5.00
CA LEU A 61 -0.36 8.55 -4.68
C LEU A 61 -1.43 9.00 -5.68
N GLU A 62 -1.34 10.24 -6.17
CA GLU A 62 -2.22 10.74 -7.24
C GLU A 62 -2.10 9.90 -8.50
N ARG A 63 -0.88 9.69 -9.00
CA ARG A 63 -0.64 8.82 -10.17
C ARG A 63 -1.05 7.37 -9.96
N GLN A 64 -0.87 6.85 -8.74
CA GLN A 64 -1.34 5.52 -8.41
C GLN A 64 -2.86 5.42 -8.51
N ARG A 65 -3.59 6.44 -8.03
CA ARG A 65 -5.06 6.49 -8.16
C ARG A 65 -5.48 6.52 -9.62
N GLU A 66 -4.85 7.37 -10.44
CA GLU A 66 -5.10 7.38 -11.89
C GLU A 66 -4.87 6.01 -12.54
N GLY A 67 -3.76 5.34 -12.18
CA GLY A 67 -3.47 3.99 -12.66
C GLY A 67 -4.49 2.94 -12.20
N ILE A 68 -4.98 3.03 -10.97
CA ILE A 68 -6.04 2.14 -10.45
C ILE A 68 -7.34 2.38 -11.21
N GLU A 69 -7.74 3.62 -11.44
CA GLU A 69 -8.97 3.93 -12.18
C GLU A 69 -8.89 3.45 -13.63
N LEU A 70 -7.74 3.62 -14.29
CA LEU A 70 -7.51 3.06 -15.63
C LEU A 70 -7.59 1.52 -15.62
N ALA A 71 -6.97 0.87 -14.64
CA ALA A 71 -7.00 -0.59 -14.53
C ALA A 71 -8.42 -1.12 -14.22
N LYS A 72 -9.22 -0.39 -13.44
CA LYS A 72 -10.65 -0.68 -13.23
C LYS A 72 -11.44 -0.55 -14.54
N ALA A 73 -11.23 0.54 -15.29
CA ALA A 73 -11.88 0.75 -16.57
C ALA A 73 -11.51 -0.33 -17.61
N GLN A 74 -10.29 -0.85 -17.55
CA GLN A 74 -9.81 -1.96 -18.38
C GLN A 74 -10.26 -3.35 -17.88
N GLY A 75 -10.98 -3.44 -16.76
CA GLY A 75 -11.46 -4.70 -16.20
C GLY A 75 -10.37 -5.60 -15.62
N VAL A 76 -9.18 -5.06 -15.31
CA VAL A 76 -8.06 -5.82 -14.73
C VAL A 76 -8.39 -6.28 -13.31
N TYR A 77 -9.10 -5.45 -12.55
CA TYR A 77 -9.56 -5.80 -11.21
C TYR A 77 -10.80 -6.70 -11.31
N GLN A 78 -10.64 -7.97 -10.95
CA GLN A 78 -11.76 -8.90 -10.82
C GLN A 78 -12.44 -8.76 -9.46
N ARG A 79 -13.77 -8.87 -9.44
CA ARG A 79 -14.55 -8.92 -8.20
C ARG A 79 -14.11 -10.13 -7.35
N LYS A 80 -13.86 -9.87 -6.06
CA LYS A 80 -13.73 -10.91 -5.03
C LYS A 80 -15.12 -11.18 -4.44
N LEU A 81 -15.50 -12.45 -4.34
CA LEU A 81 -16.74 -12.86 -3.66
C LEU A 81 -16.57 -12.66 -2.15
N THR A 82 -17.58 -12.14 -1.47
CA THR A 82 -17.62 -12.14 0.00
C THR A 82 -17.99 -13.53 0.52
N ASP A 83 -17.79 -13.80 1.80
CA ASP A 83 -18.21 -15.09 2.39
C ASP A 83 -19.72 -15.34 2.22
N GLU A 84 -20.53 -14.29 2.30
CA GLU A 84 -21.97 -14.33 2.01
C GLU A 84 -22.25 -14.67 0.55
N ASP A 85 -21.51 -14.07 -0.40
CA ASP A 85 -21.61 -14.41 -1.81
C ASP A 85 -21.27 -15.89 -2.05
N VAL A 86 -20.23 -16.41 -1.40
CA VAL A 86 -19.81 -17.81 -1.53
C VAL A 86 -20.89 -18.75 -1.02
N GLN A 87 -21.51 -18.44 0.12
CA GLN A 87 -22.61 -19.24 0.66
C GLN A 87 -23.83 -19.23 -0.26
N ALA A 88 -24.22 -18.07 -0.78
CA ALA A 88 -25.32 -17.94 -1.73
C ALA A 88 -25.03 -18.69 -3.05
N CYS A 89 -23.80 -18.58 -3.55
CA CYS A 89 -23.34 -19.32 -4.73
C CYS A 89 -23.41 -20.84 -4.51
N ARG A 90 -22.99 -21.31 -3.33
CA ARG A 90 -23.05 -22.74 -2.98
C ARG A 90 -24.49 -23.23 -2.95
N ALA A 91 -25.39 -22.49 -2.31
CA ALA A 91 -26.82 -22.83 -2.28
C ALA A 91 -27.44 -22.90 -3.69
N MET A 92 -27.10 -21.97 -4.59
CA MET A 92 -27.58 -22.00 -5.98
C MET A 92 -27.09 -23.24 -6.74
N VAL A 93 -25.82 -23.61 -6.57
CA VAL A 93 -25.26 -24.80 -7.20
C VAL A 93 -25.91 -26.07 -6.65
N ASP A 94 -26.17 -26.12 -5.34
CA ASP A 94 -26.86 -27.24 -4.68
C ASP A 94 -28.32 -27.38 -5.16
N MET A 95 -28.96 -26.27 -5.55
CA MET A 95 -30.28 -26.26 -6.22
C MET A 95 -30.23 -26.72 -7.69
N GLY A 96 -29.06 -27.11 -8.19
CA GLY A 96 -28.88 -27.59 -9.57
C GLY A 96 -28.65 -26.49 -10.60
N ILE A 97 -28.49 -25.22 -10.17
CA ILE A 97 -28.13 -24.13 -11.09
C ILE A 97 -26.68 -24.34 -11.55
N SER A 98 -26.44 -24.27 -12.85
CA SER A 98 -25.10 -24.53 -13.39
C SER A 98 -24.07 -23.50 -12.88
N VAL A 99 -22.84 -23.96 -12.63
CA VAL A 99 -21.71 -23.10 -12.22
C VAL A 99 -21.48 -21.94 -13.21
N ALA A 100 -21.73 -22.17 -14.51
CA ALA A 100 -21.62 -21.12 -15.54
C ALA A 100 -22.69 -20.03 -15.40
N GLU A 101 -23.93 -20.41 -15.06
CA GLU A 101 -25.02 -19.48 -14.77
C GLU A 101 -24.70 -18.64 -13.54
N VAL A 102 -24.28 -19.28 -12.44
CA VAL A 102 -23.94 -18.60 -11.19
C VAL A 102 -22.75 -17.65 -11.38
N ALA A 103 -21.70 -18.09 -12.06
CA ALA A 103 -20.54 -17.24 -12.35
C ALA A 103 -20.91 -15.98 -13.14
N ARG A 104 -21.80 -16.11 -14.14
CA ARG A 104 -22.33 -14.96 -14.89
C ARG A 104 -23.15 -14.02 -14.01
N ARG A 105 -24.04 -14.56 -13.18
CA ARG A 105 -24.89 -13.77 -12.26
C ARG A 105 -24.06 -12.94 -11.27
N TYR A 106 -22.91 -13.47 -10.85
CA TYR A 106 -22.00 -12.80 -9.93
C TYR A 106 -20.86 -12.03 -10.62
N GLU A 107 -20.85 -11.97 -11.96
CA GLU A 107 -19.81 -11.28 -12.75
C GLU A 107 -18.38 -11.73 -12.42
N VAL A 108 -18.20 -13.02 -12.15
CA VAL A 108 -16.89 -13.62 -11.86
C VAL A 108 -16.54 -14.70 -12.88
N SER A 109 -15.25 -14.99 -13.03
CA SER A 109 -14.82 -16.13 -13.84
C SER A 109 -15.28 -17.44 -13.20
N ARG A 110 -15.50 -18.48 -14.03
CA ARG A 110 -15.79 -19.84 -13.53
C ARG A 110 -14.70 -20.32 -12.57
N GLN A 111 -13.44 -19.97 -12.83
CA GLN A 111 -12.31 -20.34 -11.98
C GLN A 111 -12.38 -19.65 -10.61
N THR A 112 -12.75 -18.37 -10.56
CA THR A 112 -12.97 -17.63 -9.31
C THR A 112 -14.05 -18.31 -8.47
N LEU A 113 -15.16 -18.70 -9.11
CA LEU A 113 -16.25 -19.41 -8.43
C LEU A 113 -15.81 -20.80 -7.93
N TYR A 114 -15.06 -21.56 -8.73
CA TYR A 114 -14.50 -22.84 -8.27
C TYR A 114 -13.55 -22.70 -7.10
N ASN A 115 -12.66 -21.70 -7.13
CA ASN A 115 -11.72 -21.41 -6.04
C ASN A 115 -12.47 -21.03 -4.77
N ALA A 116 -13.50 -20.18 -4.88
CA ALA A 116 -14.34 -19.78 -3.77
C ALA A 116 -15.09 -20.98 -3.16
N LEU A 117 -15.73 -21.82 -3.98
CA LEU A 117 -16.46 -23.00 -3.52
C LEU A 117 -15.55 -24.05 -2.86
N LYS A 118 -14.28 -24.16 -3.29
CA LYS A 118 -13.28 -25.06 -2.72
C LYS A 118 -12.48 -24.46 -1.55
N GLY A 119 -12.65 -23.17 -1.25
CA GLY A 119 -11.81 -22.47 -0.27
C GLY A 119 -10.33 -22.47 -0.65
N ALA A 120 -10.02 -22.26 -1.93
CA ALA A 120 -8.67 -22.34 -2.48
C ALA A 120 -8.16 -20.98 -2.99
N GLY A 121 -6.84 -20.80 -3.02
CA GLY A 121 -6.22 -19.54 -3.46
C GLY A 121 -6.63 -18.38 -2.57
N ALA A 122 -7.14 -17.29 -3.16
CA ALA A 122 -7.57 -16.08 -2.44
C ALA A 122 -8.75 -16.26 -1.45
N TYR A 123 -9.30 -17.48 -1.35
CA TYR A 123 -10.39 -17.88 -0.46
C TYR A 123 -9.95 -18.97 0.54
N SER A 124 -8.65 -19.22 0.68
CA SER A 124 -8.14 -20.10 1.74
C SER A 124 -8.33 -19.42 3.10
N PRO A 125 -8.64 -20.17 4.19
CA PRO A 125 -8.77 -19.62 5.54
C PRO A 125 -7.52 -18.87 6.04
N ASP A 126 -6.35 -19.17 5.44
CA ASP A 126 -5.04 -18.63 5.79
C ASP A 126 -4.53 -17.52 4.85
N SER A 127 -5.39 -16.91 4.01
CA SER A 127 -5.02 -15.88 3.00
C SER A 127 -5.28 -14.43 3.40
#